data_AF-A0AB38C8E7-F1
#
_entry.id   AF-A0AB38C8E7-F1
#
_cell.length_a   1.000
_cell.length_b   1.000
_cell.length_c   1.000
_cell.angle_alpha   90.00
_cell.angle_beta   90.00
_cell.angle_gamma   90.00
#
_symmetry.space_group_name_H-M   'P 1'
#
loop_
_entity.id
_entity.type
_entity.pdbx_description
1 polymer ?
#
loop_
_entity_poly.entity_id
_entity_poly.type
_entity_poly.pdbx_seq_one_letter_code
_entity_poly.pdbx_strand_id
1 'polypeptide(L)'
;MTNQTFLWHDYETFGAQPRRDRPAQFAAIRTDAELNEIGEPIMLYCQPANDFLPDPQSCLITGITPQQCLQLGVPEHQFAATIEAAFSEPGTIGVGYNTIRFDDEVTRFLFWRNLIDPYAREWKNHCGRWDILDVVRMTHALRPEGIQWPKRDDGQTSFKLEHLSKANGLAHEAAHDALSDVRATIALARLIKQKQPKLFEFCLALHKKDRVASEMGMHLAAGERQPFLHVSGMFPAERGCVGVVWPLATHPSNKNEILVWDCAYDPRELFELDADTIRTRLFTRKEAMPEGMTRLPVKSVHLNKSPMLVGNLKTLSPAMAAQWGIDVDAAKVNAQLAATAPNMDAIWAEVFQRPGANVALDVDEDLYNGFVSNDDRRLLESLRRETPAKLATARPSFADERLQELLFRYRARNFPQTLSEAESLRWEQHRAARLFDGDGGARTIEMLFTEIDVLSESVDERGEEILGELYDYAEMVAPMRD
;
A
#
# COMPACT_ATOMS: atom_id res chain seq x y z
N MET A 1 29.83 -9.97 -3.26
CA MET A 1 28.58 -10.38 -2.58
C MET A 1 27.85 -9.10 -2.22
N THR A 2 26.67 -8.84 -2.75
CA THR A 2 25.87 -7.68 -2.32
C THR A 2 25.39 -7.94 -0.90
N ASN A 3 25.85 -7.16 0.08
CA ASN A 3 25.32 -7.22 1.44
C ASN A 3 23.88 -6.69 1.40
N GLN A 4 22.93 -7.54 1.78
CA GLN A 4 21.52 -7.18 1.87
C GLN A 4 21.36 -6.07 2.92
N THR A 5 20.64 -5.00 2.58
CA THR A 5 20.30 -3.91 3.50
C THR A 5 18.79 -3.71 3.55
N PHE A 6 18.31 -3.08 4.61
CA PHE A 6 16.92 -2.66 4.71
C PHE A 6 16.86 -1.14 4.59
N LEU A 7 15.92 -0.64 3.80
CA LEU A 7 15.54 0.77 3.80
C LEU A 7 14.17 0.86 4.49
N TRP A 8 14.19 1.23 5.76
CA TRP A 8 13.00 1.44 6.57
C TRP A 8 12.41 2.79 6.21
N HIS A 9 11.14 2.87 5.88
CA HIS A 9 10.53 4.12 5.42
C HIS A 9 9.08 4.27 5.85
N ASP A 10 8.63 5.53 5.81
CA ASP A 10 7.27 5.94 6.10
C ASP A 10 6.97 7.26 5.37
N TYR A 11 5.70 7.48 5.02
CA TYR A 11 5.21 8.73 4.45
C TYR A 11 4.15 9.36 5.34
N GLU A 12 4.22 10.68 5.45
CA GLU A 12 3.04 11.49 5.76
C GLU A 12 2.47 12.05 4.45
N THR A 13 1.16 11.96 4.26
CA THR A 13 0.49 12.33 3.00
C THR A 13 -0.62 13.35 3.23
N PHE A 14 -0.92 14.13 2.20
CA PHE A 14 -2.04 15.07 2.18
C PHE A 14 -3.40 14.40 1.97
N GLY A 15 -3.51 13.09 2.23
CA GLY A 15 -4.74 12.32 2.01
C GLY A 15 -4.55 10.82 2.00
N ALA A 16 -5.63 10.08 2.19
CA ALA A 16 -5.64 8.64 2.37
C ALA A 16 -5.77 7.82 1.07
N GLN A 17 -5.84 8.45 -0.11
CA GLN A 17 -5.95 7.78 -1.41
C GLN A 17 -4.60 7.82 -2.16
N PRO A 18 -3.77 6.76 -2.11
CA PRO A 18 -2.40 6.79 -2.69
C PRO A 18 -2.33 7.09 -4.18
N ARG A 19 -3.43 6.84 -4.91
CA ARG A 19 -3.51 7.08 -6.35
C ARG A 19 -3.58 8.57 -6.70
N ARG A 20 -4.24 9.34 -5.84
CA ARG A 20 -4.64 10.73 -6.09
C ARG A 20 -3.88 11.71 -5.21
N ASP A 21 -3.86 11.41 -3.92
CA ASP A 21 -3.32 12.29 -2.91
C ASP A 21 -1.79 12.33 -2.98
N ARG A 22 -1.21 13.44 -2.53
CA ARG A 22 0.21 13.73 -2.70
C ARG A 22 0.98 13.47 -1.40
N PRO A 23 2.24 13.00 -1.48
CA PRO A 23 3.09 12.93 -0.30
C PRO A 23 3.38 14.33 0.23
N ALA A 24 3.39 14.48 1.55
CA ALA A 24 3.76 15.70 2.25
C ALA A 24 5.20 15.58 2.80
N GLN A 25 5.50 14.46 3.45
CA GLN A 25 6.82 14.13 4.02
C GLN A 25 7.21 12.68 3.69
N PHE A 26 8.51 12.43 3.59
CA PHE A 26 9.09 11.09 3.56
C PHE A 26 10.24 11.01 4.53
N ALA A 27 10.29 9.94 5.31
CA ALA A 27 11.45 9.61 6.11
C ALA A 27 11.95 8.20 5.77
N ALA A 28 13.27 8.01 5.83
CA ALA A 28 13.85 6.68 5.75
C ALA A 28 15.16 6.55 6.53
N ILE A 29 15.43 5.34 7.01
CA ILE A 29 16.69 4.95 7.64
C ILE A 29 17.16 3.66 6.99
N ARG A 30 18.43 3.62 6.57
CA ARG A 30 19.05 2.38 6.08
C ARG A 30 19.65 1.60 7.24
N THR A 31 19.53 0.27 7.22
CA THR A 31 20.22 -0.61 8.17
C THR A 31 20.92 -1.78 7.49
N ASP A 32 21.92 -2.35 8.17
CA ASP A 32 22.45 -3.68 7.83
C ASP A 32 21.43 -4.79 8.16
N ALA A 33 21.81 -6.05 7.88
CA ALA A 33 21.01 -7.24 8.21
C ALA A 33 20.84 -7.47 9.73
N GLU A 34 21.72 -6.89 10.55
CA GLU A 34 21.65 -6.88 12.00
C GLU A 34 20.81 -5.73 12.57
N LEU A 35 20.18 -4.97 11.67
CA LEU A 35 19.33 -3.83 11.97
C LEU A 35 20.10 -2.67 12.60
N ASN A 36 21.41 -2.56 12.40
CA ASN A 36 22.20 -1.39 12.79
C ASN A 36 22.10 -0.31 11.72
N GLU A 37 21.91 0.94 12.11
CA GLU A 37 21.77 2.07 11.18
C GLU A 37 23.05 2.29 10.37
N ILE A 38 22.90 2.57 9.07
CA ILE A 38 23.97 2.87 8.13
C ILE A 38 23.71 4.23 7.52
N GLY A 39 24.68 5.13 7.64
CA GLY A 39 24.59 6.47 7.06
C GLY A 39 23.59 7.35 7.80
N GLU A 40 23.31 8.51 7.21
CA GLU A 40 22.38 9.48 7.76
C GLU A 40 20.93 9.13 7.37
N PRO A 41 19.95 9.40 8.26
CA PRO A 41 18.54 9.34 7.90
C PRO A 41 18.20 10.29 6.73
N ILE A 42 17.24 9.87 5.90
CA ILE A 42 16.58 10.72 4.92
C ILE A 42 15.34 11.30 5.58
N MET A 43 15.15 12.61 5.50
CA MET A 43 13.91 13.30 5.87
C MET A 43 13.69 14.43 4.87
N LEU A 44 12.57 14.39 4.16
CA LEU A 44 12.24 15.33 3.09
C LEU A 44 10.78 15.74 3.20
N TYR A 45 10.50 17.02 2.93
CA TYR A 45 9.16 17.48 2.58
C TYR A 45 9.03 17.57 1.06
N CYS A 46 7.82 17.32 0.54
CA CYS A 46 7.50 17.45 -0.88
C CYS A 46 6.62 18.68 -1.09
N GLN A 47 7.04 19.56 -2.00
CA GLN A 47 6.20 20.70 -2.41
C GLN A 47 4.96 20.18 -3.16
N PRO A 48 3.74 20.56 -2.75
CA PRO A 48 2.53 20.21 -3.49
C PRO A 48 2.50 20.95 -4.83
N ALA A 49 1.96 20.30 -5.87
CA ALA A 49 1.73 20.95 -7.15
C ALA A 49 0.51 21.88 -7.08
N ASN A 50 0.49 22.93 -7.91
CA ASN A 50 -0.55 23.97 -7.90
C ASN A 50 -1.89 23.56 -8.54
N ASP A 51 -2.07 22.28 -8.82
CA ASP A 51 -3.29 21.65 -9.34
C ASP A 51 -3.93 20.68 -8.31
N PHE A 52 -3.53 20.78 -7.04
CA PHE A 52 -3.94 19.87 -5.96
C PHE A 52 -4.33 20.64 -4.69
N LEU A 53 -5.37 20.15 -4.01
CA LEU A 53 -5.80 20.57 -2.68
C LEU A 53 -5.71 19.39 -1.70
N PRO A 54 -5.15 19.61 -0.50
CA PRO A 54 -5.01 18.55 0.50
C PRO A 54 -6.35 18.18 1.14
N ASP A 55 -6.38 17.00 1.76
CA ASP A 55 -7.42 16.58 2.69
C ASP A 55 -7.21 17.26 4.06
N PRO A 56 -8.18 18.06 4.55
CA PRO A 56 -8.03 18.77 5.83
C PRO A 56 -7.81 17.84 7.02
N GLN A 57 -8.53 16.72 7.05
CA GLN A 57 -8.40 15.74 8.13
C GLN A 57 -6.98 15.16 8.20
N SER A 58 -6.36 14.90 7.05
CA SER A 58 -4.98 14.42 6.98
C SER A 58 -3.98 15.49 7.47
N CYS A 59 -4.20 16.77 7.13
CA CYS A 59 -3.36 17.86 7.66
C CYS A 59 -3.51 18.01 9.18
N LEU A 60 -4.70 17.80 9.74
CA LEU A 60 -4.93 17.80 11.18
C LEU A 60 -4.24 16.62 11.90
N ILE A 61 -4.25 15.43 11.30
CA ILE A 61 -3.60 14.23 11.85
C ILE A 61 -2.08 14.40 11.88
N THR A 62 -1.50 14.81 10.76
CA THR A 62 -0.05 14.92 10.57
C THR A 62 0.51 16.21 11.16
N GLY A 63 -0.30 17.26 11.21
CA GLY A 63 0.16 18.61 11.53
C GLY A 63 0.98 19.27 10.43
N ILE A 64 1.05 18.69 9.23
CA ILE A 64 1.85 19.20 8.12
C ILE A 64 0.95 19.98 7.18
N THR A 65 1.31 21.23 6.91
CA THR A 65 0.56 22.11 6.01
C THR A 65 1.22 22.27 4.64
N PRO A 66 0.46 22.59 3.59
CA PRO A 66 1.02 22.91 2.28
C PRO A 66 2.07 24.01 2.34
N GLN A 67 1.89 25.03 3.18
CA GLN A 67 2.80 26.15 3.40
C GLN A 67 4.14 25.67 3.94
N GLN A 68 4.11 24.81 4.97
CA GLN A 68 5.32 24.18 5.50
C GLN A 68 6.05 23.39 4.42
N CYS A 69 5.33 22.59 3.64
CA CYS A 69 5.90 21.83 2.53
C CYS A 69 6.46 22.72 1.40
N LEU A 70 5.84 23.87 1.11
CA LEU A 70 6.36 24.85 0.15
C LEU A 70 7.65 25.49 0.64
N GLN A 71 7.73 25.81 1.94
CA GLN A 71 8.88 26.47 2.55
C GLN A 71 10.08 25.53 2.74
N LEU A 72 9.84 24.30 3.22
CA LEU A 72 10.88 23.37 3.65
C LEU A 72 11.16 22.27 2.62
N GLY A 73 10.22 22.03 1.70
CA GLY A 73 10.27 20.90 0.79
C GLY A 73 11.04 21.16 -0.49
N VAL A 74 11.23 20.07 -1.22
CA VAL A 74 11.78 20.08 -2.59
C VAL A 74 10.66 19.81 -3.61
N PRO A 75 10.81 20.23 -4.87
CA PRO A 75 9.86 19.89 -5.93
C PRO A 75 9.67 18.37 -6.09
N GLU A 76 8.46 17.93 -6.47
CA GLU A 76 8.07 16.51 -6.53
C GLU A 76 9.08 15.64 -7.34
N HIS A 77 9.65 16.16 -8.43
CA HIS A 77 10.64 15.41 -9.21
C HIS A 77 11.96 15.15 -8.47
N GLN A 78 12.42 16.08 -7.61
CA GLN A 78 13.63 15.89 -6.79
C GLN A 78 13.35 14.98 -5.60
N PHE A 79 12.17 15.13 -5.01
CA PHE A 79 11.65 14.23 -3.98
C PHE A 79 11.63 12.78 -4.49
N ALA A 80 11.00 12.55 -5.64
CA ALA A 80 10.94 11.24 -6.29
C ALA A 80 12.33 10.69 -6.66
N ALA A 81 13.23 11.53 -7.17
CA ALA A 81 14.59 11.11 -7.52
C ALA A 81 15.42 10.67 -6.30
N THR A 82 15.29 11.36 -5.17
CA THR A 82 16.00 11.00 -3.94
C THR A 82 15.51 9.66 -3.40
N ILE A 83 14.19 9.46 -3.43
CA ILE A 83 13.55 8.21 -3.01
C ILE A 83 13.93 7.05 -3.95
N GLU A 84 13.89 7.26 -5.27
CA GLU A 84 14.33 6.27 -6.26
C GLU A 84 15.79 5.84 -6.00
N ALA A 85 16.68 6.81 -5.78
CA ALA A 85 18.09 6.54 -5.54
C ALA A 85 18.30 5.66 -4.29
N ALA A 86 17.61 5.98 -3.19
CA ALA A 86 17.68 5.21 -1.97
C ALA A 86 17.15 3.78 -2.15
N PHE A 87 15.98 3.59 -2.77
CA PHE A 87 15.42 2.24 -2.96
C PHE A 87 16.16 1.40 -4.01
N SER A 88 16.85 2.04 -4.96
CA SER A 88 17.47 1.36 -6.10
C SER A 88 18.92 0.90 -5.85
N GLU A 89 19.47 1.18 -4.66
CA GLU A 89 20.75 0.61 -4.21
C GLU A 89 20.69 -0.94 -4.24
N PRO A 90 21.64 -1.63 -4.91
CA PRO A 90 21.59 -3.08 -5.07
C PRO A 90 21.47 -3.84 -3.74
N GLY A 91 20.55 -4.80 -3.68
CA GLY A 91 20.30 -5.62 -2.49
C GLY A 91 19.45 -4.94 -1.40
N THR A 92 18.83 -3.79 -1.70
CA THR A 92 17.93 -3.09 -0.75
C THR A 92 16.57 -3.77 -0.66
N ILE A 93 16.12 -4.06 0.54
CA ILE A 93 14.71 -4.40 0.82
C ILE A 93 14.04 -3.17 1.41
N GLY A 94 13.05 -2.61 0.72
CA GLY A 94 12.17 -1.59 1.28
C GLY A 94 11.27 -2.18 2.36
N VAL A 95 11.25 -1.59 3.55
CA VAL A 95 10.47 -2.10 4.70
C VAL A 95 9.75 -0.96 5.41
N GLY A 96 8.58 -1.23 5.97
CA GLY A 96 7.99 -0.37 6.99
C GLY A 96 6.84 -1.06 7.70
N TYR A 97 5.91 -0.28 8.23
CA TYR A 97 4.75 -0.75 8.98
C TYR A 97 3.46 -0.48 8.20
N ASN A 98 2.83 -1.52 7.62
CA ASN A 98 1.69 -1.40 6.70
C ASN A 98 2.01 -0.77 5.32
N THR A 99 3.30 -0.67 4.96
CA THR A 99 3.75 0.02 3.74
C THR A 99 3.27 -0.63 2.45
N ILE A 100 3.16 -1.96 2.39
CA ILE A 100 2.79 -2.67 1.15
C ILE A 100 1.40 -2.28 0.64
N ARG A 101 0.50 -1.86 1.54
CA ARG A 101 -0.88 -1.50 1.21
C ARG A 101 -1.09 0.00 1.03
N PHE A 102 -0.13 0.82 1.44
CA PHE A 102 -0.27 2.28 1.44
C PHE A 102 0.97 2.96 0.84
N ASP A 103 2.07 3.05 1.58
CA ASP A 103 3.30 3.77 1.20
C ASP A 103 3.93 3.30 -0.12
N ASP A 104 3.88 2.00 -0.38
CA ASP A 104 4.36 1.43 -1.64
C ASP A 104 3.47 1.85 -2.82
N GLU A 105 2.17 2.01 -2.58
CA GLU A 105 1.26 2.57 -3.58
C GLU A 105 1.56 4.06 -3.78
N VAL A 106 1.78 4.83 -2.71
CA VAL A 106 2.20 6.24 -2.79
C VAL A 106 3.50 6.35 -3.62
N THR A 107 4.49 5.50 -3.35
CA THR A 107 5.75 5.43 -4.09
C THR A 107 5.52 5.13 -5.57
N ARG A 108 4.66 4.15 -5.89
CA ARG A 108 4.36 3.77 -7.27
C ARG A 108 3.70 4.91 -8.05
N PHE A 109 2.72 5.58 -7.46
CA PHE A 109 2.03 6.70 -8.12
C PHE A 109 2.90 7.96 -8.18
N LEU A 110 3.73 8.21 -7.16
CA LEU A 110 4.77 9.24 -7.20
C LEU A 110 5.73 9.00 -8.37
N PHE A 111 6.21 7.77 -8.53
CA PHE A 111 7.13 7.38 -9.60
C PHE A 111 6.47 7.48 -10.97
N TRP A 112 5.22 7.02 -11.09
CA TRP A 112 4.41 7.15 -12.30
C TRP A 112 4.31 8.59 -12.78
N ARG A 113 3.91 9.52 -11.90
CA ARG A 113 3.80 10.95 -12.21
C ARG A 113 5.14 11.62 -12.52
N ASN A 114 6.24 11.05 -12.02
CA ASN A 114 7.60 11.55 -12.21
C ASN A 114 8.40 10.76 -13.25
N LEU A 115 7.71 10.02 -14.12
CA LEU A 115 8.27 9.30 -15.27
C LEU A 115 9.32 8.22 -14.89
N ILE A 116 9.26 7.73 -13.65
CA ILE A 116 10.11 6.69 -13.09
C ILE A 116 9.41 5.34 -13.24
N ASP A 117 10.16 4.26 -13.46
CA ASP A 117 9.57 2.91 -13.40
C ASP A 117 9.00 2.64 -11.99
N PRO A 118 7.68 2.42 -11.84
CA PRO A 118 7.04 2.29 -10.52
C PRO A 118 7.43 1.01 -9.76
N TYR A 119 7.97 0.01 -10.45
CA TYR A 119 8.16 -1.36 -9.95
C TYR A 119 9.63 -1.78 -9.88
N ALA A 120 10.55 -1.17 -10.64
CA ALA A 120 11.93 -1.62 -10.78
C ALA A 120 12.64 -1.76 -9.43
N ARG A 121 12.41 -0.80 -8.51
CA ARG A 121 12.95 -0.80 -7.15
C ARG A 121 12.53 -2.01 -6.30
N GLU A 122 11.48 -2.73 -6.71
CA GLU A 122 10.90 -3.84 -5.97
C GLU A 122 11.53 -5.21 -6.31
N TRP A 123 12.39 -5.27 -7.34
CA TRP A 123 12.95 -6.55 -7.83
C TRP A 123 14.28 -6.45 -8.58
N LYS A 124 14.58 -5.33 -9.24
CA LYS A 124 15.81 -5.16 -10.02
C LYS A 124 17.01 -5.11 -9.06
N ASN A 125 18.19 -5.54 -9.52
CA ASN A 125 19.43 -5.49 -8.73
C ASN A 125 19.35 -6.19 -7.37
N HIS A 126 18.59 -7.28 -7.28
CA HIS A 126 18.32 -8.01 -6.03
C HIS A 126 17.61 -7.19 -4.95
N CYS A 127 16.94 -6.10 -5.33
CA CYS A 127 16.06 -5.39 -4.41
C CYS A 127 14.77 -6.18 -4.13
N GLY A 128 14.06 -5.78 -3.08
CA GLY A 128 12.83 -6.42 -2.63
C GLY A 128 11.98 -5.49 -1.77
N ARG A 129 10.87 -6.02 -1.26
CA ARG A 129 9.98 -5.31 -0.34
C ARG A 129 9.50 -6.22 0.78
N TRP A 130 9.28 -5.66 1.96
CA TRP A 130 8.78 -6.37 3.13
C TRP A 130 7.94 -5.43 4.00
N ASP A 131 7.10 -6.00 4.87
CA ASP A 131 6.21 -5.23 5.74
C ASP A 131 6.11 -5.97 7.06
N ILE A 132 6.41 -5.29 8.17
CA ILE A 132 6.46 -5.96 9.47
C ILE A 132 5.11 -6.04 10.18
N LEU A 133 4.03 -5.42 9.68
CA LEU A 133 2.72 -5.47 10.34
C LEU A 133 2.20 -6.91 10.44
N ASP A 134 2.21 -7.67 9.33
CA ASP A 134 1.77 -9.07 9.39
C ASP A 134 2.82 -9.97 10.09
N VAL A 135 4.10 -9.55 10.17
CA VAL A 135 5.14 -10.22 10.99
C VAL A 135 4.82 -10.08 12.48
N VAL A 136 4.40 -8.89 12.92
CA VAL A 136 3.94 -8.61 14.29
C VAL A 136 2.72 -9.48 14.62
N ARG A 137 1.72 -9.51 13.73
CA ARG A 137 0.54 -10.37 13.89
C ARG A 137 0.92 -11.85 13.97
N MET A 138 1.85 -12.30 13.14
CA MET A 138 2.31 -13.69 13.12
C MET A 138 3.07 -14.05 14.39
N THR A 139 3.87 -13.11 14.91
CA THR A 139 4.56 -13.25 16.19
C THR A 139 3.53 -13.40 17.32
N HIS A 140 2.53 -12.51 17.41
CA HIS A 140 1.46 -12.61 18.39
C HIS A 140 0.66 -13.92 18.29
N ALA A 141 0.30 -14.33 17.06
CA ALA A 141 -0.54 -15.50 16.83
C ALA A 141 0.15 -16.82 17.16
N LEU A 142 1.46 -16.91 16.93
CA LEU A 142 2.20 -18.17 16.99
C LEU A 142 3.21 -18.22 18.14
N ARG A 143 3.93 -17.14 18.42
CA ARG A 143 5.04 -17.08 19.39
C ARG A 143 5.02 -15.77 20.18
N PRO A 144 3.98 -15.52 20.99
CA PRO A 144 3.79 -14.24 21.68
C PRO A 144 4.81 -14.01 22.82
N GLU A 145 5.55 -15.03 23.23
CA GLU A 145 6.38 -14.99 24.42
C GLU A 145 7.50 -13.94 24.32
N GLY A 146 7.69 -13.17 25.38
CA GLY A 146 8.76 -12.17 25.50
C GLY A 146 8.43 -10.78 24.94
N ILE A 147 7.21 -10.56 24.44
CA ILE A 147 6.70 -9.27 23.95
C ILE A 147 5.40 -8.93 24.70
N GLN A 148 5.23 -7.67 25.07
CA GLN A 148 3.99 -7.16 25.67
C GLN A 148 2.98 -6.79 24.59
N TRP A 149 1.78 -7.34 24.68
CA TRP A 149 0.73 -7.18 23.68
C TRP A 149 -0.40 -6.29 24.24
N PRO A 150 -0.42 -4.98 23.90
CA PRO A 150 -1.39 -4.05 24.44
C PRO A 150 -2.81 -4.42 24.03
N LYS A 151 -3.78 -4.14 24.90
CA LYS A 151 -5.21 -4.33 24.63
C LYS A 151 -5.87 -3.00 24.31
N ARG A 152 -6.85 -3.03 23.42
CA ARG A 152 -7.79 -1.92 23.17
C ARG A 152 -8.90 -1.95 24.23
N ASP A 153 -9.76 -0.94 24.20
CA ASP A 153 -10.92 -0.82 25.10
C ASP A 153 -11.92 -1.98 24.97
N ASP A 154 -12.00 -2.60 23.80
CA ASP A 154 -12.81 -3.79 23.53
C ASP A 154 -12.17 -5.12 24.00
N GLY A 155 -11.00 -5.06 24.65
CA GLY A 155 -10.24 -6.22 25.12
C GLY A 155 -9.44 -6.96 24.04
N GLN A 156 -9.56 -6.58 22.77
CA GLN A 156 -8.78 -7.17 21.68
C GLN A 156 -7.34 -6.62 21.67
N THR A 157 -6.40 -7.40 21.13
CA THR A 157 -5.01 -6.94 20.98
C THR A 157 -4.93 -5.77 20.00
N SER A 158 -4.22 -4.71 20.38
CA SER A 158 -3.90 -3.62 19.48
C SER A 158 -2.60 -3.89 18.72
N PHE A 159 -2.64 -3.67 17.41
CA PHE A 159 -1.47 -3.71 16.52
C PHE A 159 -1.14 -2.31 15.98
N LYS A 160 -1.47 -1.25 16.73
CA LYS A 160 -0.98 0.09 16.39
C LYS A 160 0.47 0.22 16.85
N LEU A 161 1.31 0.84 16.03
CA LEU A 161 2.73 1.02 16.33
C LEU A 161 2.94 1.77 17.64
N GLU A 162 2.23 2.90 17.83
CA GLU A 162 2.21 3.69 19.07
C GLU A 162 1.95 2.85 20.34
N HIS A 163 0.95 1.97 20.30
CA HIS A 163 0.57 1.15 21.43
C HIS A 163 1.62 0.08 21.73
N LEU A 164 2.16 -0.56 20.69
CA LEU A 164 3.18 -1.60 20.82
C LEU A 164 4.50 -1.01 21.33
N SER A 165 4.92 0.12 20.79
CA SER A 165 6.11 0.85 21.24
C SER A 165 6.02 1.20 22.71
N LYS A 166 4.91 1.84 23.12
CA LYS A 166 4.66 2.21 24.52
C LYS A 166 4.64 0.99 25.46
N ALA A 167 3.93 -0.06 25.09
CA ALA A 167 3.81 -1.27 25.92
C ALA A 167 5.14 -2.01 26.11
N ASN A 168 6.10 -1.84 25.20
CA ASN A 168 7.40 -2.51 25.23
C ASN A 168 8.56 -1.57 25.60
N GLY A 169 8.27 -0.32 26.00
CA GLY A 169 9.29 0.66 26.39
C GLY A 169 10.21 1.08 25.25
N LEU A 170 9.71 1.08 24.02
CA LEU A 170 10.43 1.54 22.83
C LEU A 170 10.25 3.05 22.66
N ALA A 171 11.31 3.74 22.25
CA ALA A 171 11.25 5.18 21.99
C ALA A 171 10.30 5.48 20.82
N HIS A 172 9.39 6.42 21.04
CA HIS A 172 8.42 6.93 20.07
C HIS A 172 8.12 8.38 20.47
N GLU A 173 8.95 9.31 20.01
CA GLU A 173 9.03 10.68 20.56
C GLU A 173 7.85 11.56 20.12
N ALA A 174 7.47 11.49 18.85
CA ALA A 174 6.27 12.10 18.29
C ALA A 174 5.58 11.07 17.39
N ALA A 175 4.34 10.68 17.69
CA ALA A 175 3.54 9.90 16.75
C ALA A 175 3.13 10.80 15.59
N HIS A 176 3.03 10.25 14.37
CA HIS A 176 2.72 11.01 13.14
C HIS A 176 3.82 12.00 12.73
N ASP A 177 5.08 11.65 13.05
CA ASP A 177 6.27 12.16 12.39
C ASP A 177 6.94 10.96 11.71
N ALA A 178 7.14 11.03 10.38
CA ALA A 178 7.60 9.88 9.61
C ALA A 178 8.94 9.31 10.13
N LEU A 179 9.86 10.15 10.62
CA LEU A 179 11.15 9.68 11.11
C LEU A 179 11.04 8.95 12.44
N SER A 180 10.21 9.47 13.35
CA SER A 180 9.86 8.83 14.62
C SER A 180 9.20 7.46 14.39
N ASP A 181 8.26 7.36 13.45
CA ASP A 181 7.59 6.09 13.09
C ASP A 181 8.54 5.08 12.44
N VAL A 182 9.48 5.53 11.61
CA VAL A 182 10.58 4.68 11.09
C VAL A 182 11.44 4.12 12.22
N ARG A 183 11.84 4.95 13.20
CA ARG A 183 12.65 4.50 14.35
C ARG A 183 11.89 3.50 15.23
N ALA A 184 10.61 3.76 15.51
CA ALA A 184 9.75 2.85 16.25
C ALA A 184 9.59 1.51 15.52
N THR A 185 9.43 1.53 14.20
CA THR A 185 9.36 0.34 13.35
C THR A 185 10.64 -0.50 13.43
N ILE A 186 11.82 0.13 13.33
CA ILE A 186 13.11 -0.55 13.50
C ILE A 186 13.24 -1.15 14.90
N ALA A 187 12.86 -0.40 15.94
CA ALA A 187 12.94 -0.87 17.33
C ALA A 187 12.05 -2.10 17.56
N LEU A 188 10.83 -2.11 17.01
CA LEU A 188 9.92 -3.24 17.08
C LEU A 188 10.47 -4.45 16.31
N ALA A 189 11.03 -4.25 15.11
CA ALA A 189 11.69 -5.32 14.36
C ALA A 189 12.88 -5.91 15.13
N ARG A 190 13.71 -5.09 15.78
CA ARG A 190 14.81 -5.53 16.66
C ARG A 190 14.29 -6.35 17.84
N LEU A 191 13.20 -5.91 18.48
CA LEU A 191 12.57 -6.65 19.57
C LEU A 191 12.10 -8.04 19.12
N ILE A 192 11.42 -8.14 17.98
CA ILE A 192 10.98 -9.44 17.42
C ILE A 192 12.19 -10.30 17.07
N LYS A 193 13.21 -9.75 16.40
CA LYS A 193 14.45 -10.48 16.07
C LYS A 193 15.13 -11.02 17.33
N GLN A 194 15.16 -10.25 18.42
CA GLN A 194 15.76 -10.67 19.68
C GLN A 194 14.97 -11.76 20.39
N LYS A 195 13.63 -11.63 20.47
CA LYS A 195 12.78 -12.56 21.24
C LYS A 195 12.44 -13.82 20.46
N GLN A 196 12.28 -13.71 19.14
CA GLN A 196 11.81 -14.76 18.25
C GLN A 196 12.65 -14.86 16.96
N PRO A 197 13.98 -15.09 17.04
CA PRO A 197 14.91 -15.00 15.90
C PRO A 197 14.55 -15.95 14.74
N LYS A 198 14.20 -17.20 15.04
CA LYS A 198 13.81 -18.19 14.01
C LYS A 198 12.54 -17.79 13.26
N LEU A 199 11.58 -17.17 13.97
CA LEU A 199 10.35 -16.68 13.35
C LEU A 199 10.64 -15.45 12.49
N PHE A 200 11.48 -14.52 12.96
CA PHE A 200 11.92 -13.37 12.19
C PHE A 200 12.59 -13.79 10.88
N GLU A 201 13.55 -14.73 10.91
CA GLU A 201 14.21 -15.26 9.72
C GLU A 201 13.23 -15.93 8.75
N PHE A 202 12.27 -16.71 9.27
CA PHE A 202 11.23 -17.34 8.46
C PHE A 202 10.33 -16.29 7.79
N CYS A 203 9.85 -15.30 8.54
CA CYS A 203 9.03 -14.21 8.04
C CYS A 203 9.79 -13.37 6.99
N LEU A 204 11.08 -13.12 7.20
CA LEU A 204 11.91 -12.45 6.23
C LEU A 204 11.98 -13.27 4.94
N ALA A 205 12.18 -14.59 5.00
CA ALA A 205 12.23 -15.42 3.79
C ALA A 205 10.94 -15.34 2.94
N LEU A 206 9.77 -15.10 3.56
CA LEU A 206 8.48 -14.94 2.88
C LEU A 206 8.35 -13.64 2.08
N HIS A 207 9.29 -12.71 2.14
CA HIS A 207 9.30 -11.55 1.23
C HIS A 207 9.46 -11.96 -0.25
N LYS A 208 9.99 -13.17 -0.49
CA LYS A 208 10.15 -13.73 -1.84
C LYS A 208 8.93 -14.55 -2.24
N LYS A 209 8.30 -14.16 -3.36
CA LYS A 209 7.13 -14.85 -3.91
C LYS A 209 7.32 -16.36 -4.11
N ASP A 210 8.52 -16.80 -4.49
CA ASP A 210 8.80 -18.22 -4.73
C ASP A 210 8.80 -19.00 -3.41
N ARG A 211 9.26 -18.38 -2.32
CA ARG A 211 9.21 -18.96 -0.97
C ARG A 211 7.76 -19.08 -0.50
N VAL A 212 6.94 -18.06 -0.75
CA VAL A 212 5.50 -18.08 -0.46
C VAL A 212 4.81 -19.20 -1.24
N ALA A 213 5.04 -19.30 -2.55
CA ALA A 213 4.47 -20.34 -3.40
C ALA A 213 4.90 -21.76 -2.97
N SER A 214 6.14 -21.91 -2.48
CA SER A 214 6.65 -23.15 -1.91
C SER A 214 5.89 -23.55 -0.64
N GLU A 215 5.69 -22.63 0.30
CA GLU A 215 4.94 -22.88 1.54
C GLU A 215 3.45 -23.17 1.29
N MET A 216 2.87 -22.63 0.22
CA MET A 216 1.52 -22.97 -0.25
C MET A 216 1.44 -24.33 -0.98
N GLY A 217 2.57 -24.96 -1.31
CA GLY A 217 2.60 -26.19 -2.10
C GLY A 217 2.25 -25.98 -3.59
N MET A 218 2.41 -24.78 -4.14
CA MET A 218 2.02 -24.48 -5.54
C MET A 218 2.83 -25.25 -6.59
N HIS A 219 3.99 -25.77 -6.20
CA HIS A 219 4.84 -26.63 -7.03
C HIS A 219 4.40 -28.11 -7.04
N LEU A 220 3.45 -28.48 -6.16
CA LEU A 220 2.89 -29.82 -6.06
C LEU A 220 1.65 -29.96 -6.95
N ALA A 221 1.31 -31.20 -7.31
CA ALA A 221 0.04 -31.49 -7.95
C ALA A 221 -1.13 -31.09 -7.01
N ALA A 222 -2.28 -30.69 -7.58
CA ALA A 222 -3.40 -30.20 -6.78
C ALA A 222 -3.85 -31.17 -5.67
N GLY A 223 -3.84 -32.48 -5.95
CA GLY A 223 -4.18 -33.52 -4.97
C GLY A 223 -3.13 -33.80 -3.89
N GLU A 224 -1.91 -33.25 -4.05
CA GLU A 224 -0.81 -33.39 -3.08
C GLU A 224 -0.68 -32.17 -2.16
N ARG A 225 -1.37 -31.07 -2.49
CA ARG A 225 -1.37 -29.84 -1.70
C ARG A 225 -1.92 -30.11 -0.30
N GLN A 226 -1.49 -29.29 0.64
CA GLN A 226 -1.92 -29.36 2.04
C GLN A 226 -2.52 -28.02 2.45
N PRO A 227 -3.45 -28.01 3.43
CA PRO A 227 -3.86 -26.76 4.05
C PRO A 227 -2.67 -26.10 4.77
N PHE A 228 -2.70 -24.78 4.84
CA PHE A 228 -1.63 -23.99 5.46
C PHE A 228 -2.21 -22.91 6.39
N LEU A 229 -1.39 -22.43 7.33
CA LEU A 229 -1.74 -21.28 8.16
C LEU A 229 -1.54 -20.00 7.36
N HIS A 230 -2.49 -19.08 7.41
CA HIS A 230 -2.34 -17.74 6.88
C HIS A 230 -2.62 -16.71 7.97
N VAL A 231 -1.71 -15.76 8.14
CA VAL A 231 -1.87 -14.63 9.06
C VAL A 231 -2.20 -13.38 8.24
N SER A 232 -3.27 -12.70 8.61
CA SER A 232 -3.72 -11.49 7.93
C SER A 232 -4.69 -10.70 8.81
N GLY A 233 -4.61 -9.37 8.76
CA GLY A 233 -5.63 -8.50 9.38
C GLY A 233 -7.05 -8.66 8.83
N MET A 234 -7.26 -9.43 7.75
CA MET A 234 -8.59 -9.81 7.27
C MET A 234 -9.25 -10.90 8.13
N PHE A 235 -8.48 -11.63 8.93
CA PHE A 235 -9.01 -12.49 9.98
C PHE A 235 -9.21 -11.65 11.26
N PRO A 236 -10.32 -11.85 12.00
CA PRO A 236 -10.59 -11.09 13.23
C PRO A 236 -9.45 -11.19 14.24
N ALA A 237 -9.19 -10.12 14.99
CA ALA A 237 -8.16 -10.12 16.03
C ALA A 237 -8.51 -11.05 17.21
N GLU A 238 -9.80 -11.29 17.45
CA GLU A 238 -10.31 -12.37 18.33
C GLU A 238 -9.78 -13.76 17.95
N ARG A 239 -9.57 -14.02 16.65
CA ARG A 239 -8.96 -15.25 16.12
C ARG A 239 -7.44 -15.12 15.95
N GLY A 240 -6.81 -14.16 16.63
CA GLY A 240 -5.37 -13.89 16.52
C GLY A 240 -4.92 -13.46 15.13
N CYS A 241 -5.83 -13.00 14.25
CA CYS A 241 -5.56 -12.72 12.85
C CYS A 241 -5.02 -13.93 12.05
N VAL A 242 -5.34 -15.17 12.45
CA VAL A 242 -4.88 -16.40 11.79
C VAL A 242 -6.03 -17.30 11.35
N GLY A 243 -5.87 -17.96 10.21
CA GLY A 243 -6.79 -18.99 9.69
C GLY A 243 -6.04 -20.16 9.07
N VAL A 244 -6.66 -21.34 9.08
CA VAL A 244 -6.23 -22.50 8.28
C VAL A 244 -6.93 -22.38 6.94
N VAL A 245 -6.17 -22.36 5.84
CA VAL A 245 -6.73 -22.11 4.51
C VAL A 245 -6.32 -23.17 3.49
N TRP A 246 -7.13 -23.31 2.45
CA TRP A 246 -6.87 -24.20 1.31
C TRP A 246 -6.78 -23.40 0.00
N PRO A 247 -5.78 -23.63 -0.87
CA PRO A 247 -5.67 -22.93 -2.15
C PRO A 247 -6.66 -23.51 -3.17
N LEU A 248 -7.68 -22.72 -3.53
CA LEU A 248 -8.72 -23.09 -4.49
C LEU A 248 -8.24 -22.99 -5.94
N ALA A 249 -7.75 -21.82 -6.33
CA ALA A 249 -7.37 -21.53 -7.72
C ALA A 249 -6.37 -20.36 -7.80
N THR A 250 -5.67 -20.27 -8.93
CA THR A 250 -4.96 -19.03 -9.28
C THR A 250 -5.97 -18.05 -9.86
N HIS A 251 -5.89 -16.77 -9.49
CA HIS A 251 -6.79 -15.74 -10.00
C HIS A 251 -6.69 -15.65 -11.54
N PRO A 252 -7.82 -15.58 -12.27
CA PRO A 252 -7.85 -15.76 -13.72
C PRO A 252 -7.03 -14.73 -14.51
N SER A 253 -6.91 -13.50 -14.01
CA SER A 253 -6.14 -12.42 -14.64
C SER A 253 -4.85 -12.03 -13.90
N ASN A 254 -4.56 -12.64 -12.75
CA ASN A 254 -3.42 -12.25 -11.91
C ASN A 254 -2.68 -13.48 -11.36
N LYS A 255 -1.61 -13.88 -12.03
CA LYS A 255 -0.80 -15.05 -11.63
C LYS A 255 -0.14 -14.95 -10.26
N ASN A 256 -0.05 -13.75 -9.68
CA ASN A 256 0.50 -13.55 -8.34
C ASN A 256 -0.58 -13.63 -7.26
N GLU A 257 -1.83 -13.93 -7.60
CA GLU A 257 -2.95 -13.95 -6.66
C GLU A 257 -3.57 -15.34 -6.62
N ILE A 258 -3.67 -15.90 -5.42
CA ILE A 258 -4.23 -17.23 -5.16
C ILE A 258 -5.51 -17.04 -4.36
N LEU A 259 -6.60 -17.60 -4.88
CA LEU A 259 -7.87 -17.69 -4.16
C LEU A 259 -7.76 -18.81 -3.12
N VAL A 260 -8.07 -18.50 -1.87
CA VAL A 260 -8.02 -19.45 -0.76
C VAL A 260 -9.38 -19.50 -0.05
N TRP A 261 -9.73 -20.68 0.43
CA TRP A 261 -10.89 -20.92 1.29
C TRP A 261 -10.46 -20.91 2.77
N ASP A 262 -11.21 -20.24 3.64
CA ASP A 262 -11.06 -20.40 5.10
C ASP A 262 -11.68 -21.73 5.55
N CYS A 263 -10.83 -22.68 5.94
CA CYS A 263 -11.22 -24.02 6.34
C CYS A 263 -11.97 -24.08 7.68
N ALA A 264 -12.19 -22.96 8.36
CA ALA A 264 -13.17 -22.89 9.45
C ALA A 264 -14.61 -23.17 8.97
N TYR A 265 -14.88 -23.10 7.66
CA TYR A 265 -16.20 -23.26 7.05
C TYR A 265 -16.23 -24.43 6.06
N ASP A 266 -17.41 -25.04 5.90
CA ASP A 266 -17.66 -26.13 4.95
C ASP A 266 -17.62 -25.62 3.50
N PRO A 267 -16.69 -26.08 2.65
CA PRO A 267 -16.53 -25.59 1.28
C PRO A 267 -17.60 -26.08 0.32
N ARG A 268 -18.41 -27.09 0.69
CA ARG A 268 -19.38 -27.69 -0.24
C ARG A 268 -20.42 -26.71 -0.73
N GLU A 269 -20.74 -25.68 0.07
CA GLU A 269 -21.66 -24.62 -0.36
C GLU A 269 -21.17 -23.91 -1.63
N LEU A 270 -19.86 -23.85 -1.88
CA LEU A 270 -19.27 -23.17 -3.02
C LEU A 270 -19.48 -23.96 -4.33
N PHE A 271 -19.57 -25.29 -4.25
CA PHE A 271 -19.50 -26.16 -5.42
C PHE A 271 -20.76 -26.12 -6.30
N GLU A 272 -21.86 -25.66 -5.73
CA GLU A 272 -23.18 -25.61 -6.38
C GLU A 272 -23.58 -24.19 -6.82
N LEU A 273 -22.77 -23.17 -6.52
CA LEU A 273 -23.11 -21.78 -6.84
C LEU A 273 -22.71 -21.41 -8.27
N ASP A 274 -23.56 -20.61 -8.91
CA ASP A 274 -23.22 -19.93 -10.16
C ASP A 274 -22.32 -18.69 -9.92
N ALA A 275 -21.74 -18.18 -11.01
CA ALA A 275 -20.82 -17.06 -10.98
C ALA A 275 -21.45 -15.77 -10.45
N ASP A 276 -22.72 -15.49 -10.77
CA ASP A 276 -23.42 -14.29 -10.33
C ASP A 276 -23.68 -14.29 -8.82
N THR A 277 -24.04 -15.46 -8.27
CA THR A 277 -24.25 -15.65 -6.84
C THR A 277 -22.94 -15.53 -6.08
N ILE A 278 -21.85 -16.15 -6.59
CA ILE A 278 -20.51 -15.98 -6.02
C ILE A 278 -20.10 -14.51 -6.07
N ARG A 279 -20.27 -13.84 -7.21
CA ARG A 279 -19.93 -12.42 -7.40
C ARG A 279 -20.67 -11.53 -6.39
N THR A 280 -21.97 -11.75 -6.23
CA THR A 280 -22.80 -11.04 -5.26
C THR A 280 -22.29 -11.25 -3.83
N ARG A 281 -22.02 -12.50 -3.44
CA ARG A 281 -21.52 -12.81 -2.09
C ARG A 281 -20.10 -12.28 -1.85
N LEU A 282 -19.25 -12.15 -2.87
CA LEU A 282 -17.86 -11.66 -2.72
C LEU A 282 -17.72 -10.14 -2.75
N PHE A 283 -18.49 -9.44 -3.57
CA PHE A 283 -18.26 -8.00 -3.82
C PHE A 283 -19.29 -7.07 -3.19
N THR A 284 -20.45 -7.58 -2.74
CA THR A 284 -21.44 -6.76 -2.02
C THR A 284 -20.94 -6.44 -0.62
N ARG A 285 -21.03 -5.17 -0.19
CA ARG A 285 -20.69 -4.78 1.19
C ARG A 285 -21.65 -5.46 2.18
N LYS A 286 -21.19 -5.72 3.41
CA LYS A 286 -21.97 -6.47 4.40
C LYS A 286 -23.33 -5.81 4.68
N GLU A 287 -23.37 -4.48 4.71
CA GLU A 287 -24.56 -3.67 4.99
C GLU A 287 -25.57 -3.68 3.83
N ALA A 288 -25.09 -3.99 2.61
CA ALA A 288 -25.90 -4.08 1.40
C ALA A 288 -26.18 -5.54 0.98
N MET A 289 -25.77 -6.52 1.79
CA MET A 289 -25.94 -7.93 1.49
C MET A 289 -27.45 -8.29 1.50
N PRO A 290 -27.96 -9.02 0.50
CA PRO A 290 -29.35 -9.49 0.51
C PRO A 290 -29.67 -10.32 1.76
N GLU A 291 -30.90 -10.21 2.24
CA GLU A 291 -31.37 -10.96 3.41
C GLU A 291 -31.21 -12.47 3.20
N GLY A 292 -30.70 -13.17 4.21
CA GLY A 292 -30.42 -14.61 4.15
C GLY A 292 -29.13 -14.99 3.42
N MET A 293 -28.42 -14.06 2.77
CA MET A 293 -27.10 -14.31 2.19
C MET A 293 -25.97 -13.98 3.16
N THR A 294 -24.91 -14.78 3.11
CA THR A 294 -23.68 -14.57 3.89
C THR A 294 -22.48 -14.36 2.97
N ARG A 295 -21.44 -13.67 3.45
CA ARG A 295 -20.17 -13.56 2.75
C ARG A 295 -19.56 -14.95 2.56
N LEU A 296 -19.12 -15.27 1.34
CA LEU A 296 -18.36 -16.50 1.10
C LEU A 296 -16.99 -16.41 1.83
N PRO A 297 -16.56 -17.48 2.52
CA PRO A 297 -15.23 -17.63 3.13
C PRO A 297 -14.04 -17.69 2.15
N VAL A 298 -14.09 -16.96 1.04
CA VAL A 298 -13.01 -16.86 0.04
C VAL A 298 -12.20 -15.60 0.29
N LYS A 299 -10.87 -15.74 0.24
CA LYS A 299 -9.92 -14.64 0.33
C LYS A 299 -8.89 -14.76 -0.78
N SER A 300 -8.37 -13.62 -1.24
CA SER A 300 -7.17 -13.58 -2.10
C SER A 300 -5.87 -13.47 -1.28
N VAL A 301 -4.87 -14.26 -1.65
CA VAL A 301 -3.49 -14.14 -1.15
C VAL A 301 -2.56 -13.74 -2.28
N HIS A 302 -1.90 -12.60 -2.15
CA HIS A 302 -1.02 -12.05 -3.17
C HIS A 302 0.44 -12.44 -2.87
N LEU A 303 1.03 -13.29 -3.71
CA LEU A 303 2.39 -13.82 -3.55
C LEU A 303 3.47 -12.72 -3.50
N ASN A 304 3.24 -11.59 -4.19
CA ASN A 304 4.18 -10.47 -4.31
C ASN A 304 3.92 -9.34 -3.28
N LYS A 305 3.10 -9.59 -2.26
CA LYS A 305 2.77 -8.66 -1.17
C LYS A 305 3.22 -9.20 0.19
N SER A 306 4.31 -9.98 0.20
CA SER A 306 4.94 -10.56 1.40
C SER A 306 3.94 -11.17 2.40
N PRO A 307 3.01 -12.06 1.97
CA PRO A 307 1.99 -12.60 2.85
C PRO A 307 2.61 -13.54 3.89
N MET A 308 2.19 -13.40 5.15
CA MET A 308 2.62 -14.29 6.23
C MET A 308 1.81 -15.58 6.22
N LEU A 309 2.49 -16.72 6.01
CA LEU A 309 1.89 -18.05 5.98
C LEU A 309 2.87 -19.16 6.34
N VAL A 310 2.36 -20.33 6.75
CA VAL A 310 3.16 -21.50 7.12
C VAL A 310 2.49 -22.77 6.65
N GLY A 311 3.16 -23.56 5.80
CA GLY A 311 2.64 -24.85 5.33
C GLY A 311 2.54 -25.90 6.44
N ASN A 312 3.42 -25.83 7.44
CA ASN A 312 3.39 -26.73 8.59
C ASN A 312 2.38 -26.26 9.65
N LEU A 313 1.18 -26.85 9.65
CA LEU A 313 0.13 -26.55 10.64
C LEU A 313 0.55 -26.75 12.10
N LYS A 314 1.54 -27.63 12.39
CA LYS A 314 2.05 -27.84 13.76
C LYS A 314 2.73 -26.61 14.35
N THR A 315 3.00 -25.59 13.53
CA THR A 315 3.53 -24.31 13.99
C THR A 315 2.53 -23.58 14.89
N LEU A 316 1.22 -23.77 14.67
CA LEU A 316 0.18 -23.40 15.62
C LEU A 316 0.10 -24.49 16.70
N SER A 317 0.55 -24.18 17.91
CA SER A 317 0.51 -25.14 19.01
C SER A 317 -0.94 -25.38 19.47
N PRO A 318 -1.25 -26.52 20.11
CA PRO A 318 -2.59 -26.76 20.65
C PRO A 318 -3.06 -25.67 21.64
N ALA A 319 -2.14 -25.13 22.44
CA ALA A 319 -2.44 -24.03 23.35
C ALA A 319 -2.83 -22.75 22.61
N MET A 320 -2.08 -22.37 21.56
CA MET A 320 -2.43 -21.21 20.74
C MET A 320 -3.71 -21.43 19.92
N ALA A 321 -3.92 -22.65 19.40
CA ALA A 321 -5.15 -23.00 18.70
C ALA A 321 -6.38 -22.86 19.62
N ALA A 322 -6.29 -23.35 20.85
CA ALA A 322 -7.34 -23.18 21.86
C ALA A 322 -7.56 -21.71 22.22
N GLN A 323 -6.48 -20.94 22.39
CA GLN A 323 -6.56 -19.50 22.67
C GLN A 323 -7.31 -18.72 21.59
N TRP A 324 -7.14 -19.08 20.32
CA TRP A 324 -7.78 -18.41 19.18
C TRP A 324 -9.10 -19.05 18.74
N GLY A 325 -9.56 -20.10 19.43
CA GLY A 325 -10.77 -20.84 19.06
C GLY A 325 -10.68 -21.52 17.68
N ILE A 326 -9.49 -21.99 17.29
CA ILE A 326 -9.27 -22.67 16.01
C ILE A 326 -9.29 -24.18 16.22
N ASP A 327 -10.32 -24.83 15.66
CA ASP A 327 -10.37 -26.29 15.54
C ASP A 327 -9.57 -26.74 14.30
N VAL A 328 -8.32 -27.11 14.52
CA VAL A 328 -7.39 -27.52 13.45
C VAL A 328 -7.83 -28.83 12.81
N ASP A 329 -8.48 -29.73 13.53
CA ASP A 329 -8.88 -31.03 12.98
C ASP A 329 -10.16 -30.91 12.15
N ALA A 330 -11.14 -30.12 12.61
CA ALA A 330 -12.27 -29.74 11.76
C ALA A 330 -11.81 -29.01 10.49
N ALA A 331 -10.83 -28.11 10.61
CA ALA A 331 -10.27 -27.41 9.45
C ALA A 331 -9.59 -28.37 8.46
N LYS A 332 -8.91 -29.43 8.92
CA LYS A 332 -8.36 -30.46 8.02
C LYS A 332 -9.45 -31.23 7.28
N VAL A 333 -10.57 -31.54 7.95
CA VAL A 333 -11.72 -32.19 7.30
C VAL A 333 -12.28 -31.29 6.21
N ASN A 334 -12.49 -30.01 6.49
CA ASN A 334 -12.95 -29.04 5.49
C ASN A 334 -11.93 -28.87 4.36
N ALA A 335 -10.63 -28.90 4.63
CA ALA A 335 -9.59 -28.87 3.60
C ALA A 335 -9.64 -30.11 2.68
N GLN A 336 -9.89 -31.30 3.23
CA GLN A 336 -10.09 -32.52 2.43
C GLN A 336 -11.33 -32.40 1.53
N LEU A 337 -12.43 -31.81 2.02
CA LEU A 337 -13.59 -31.52 1.20
C LEU A 337 -13.28 -30.49 0.11
N ALA A 338 -12.53 -29.43 0.43
CA ALA A 338 -12.10 -28.41 -0.53
C ALA A 338 -11.21 -29.01 -1.64
N ALA A 339 -10.39 -30.00 -1.31
CA ALA A 339 -9.58 -30.73 -2.29
C ALA A 339 -10.41 -31.55 -3.29
N THR A 340 -11.68 -31.85 -2.97
CA THR A 340 -12.63 -32.54 -3.87
C THR A 340 -13.48 -31.59 -4.71
N ALA A 341 -13.20 -30.27 -4.66
CA ALA A 341 -13.93 -29.29 -5.44
C ALA A 341 -13.93 -29.65 -6.94
N PRO A 342 -15.06 -29.44 -7.65
CA PRO A 342 -15.06 -29.55 -9.10
C PRO A 342 -14.12 -28.53 -9.73
N ASN A 343 -13.79 -28.70 -11.02
CA ASN A 343 -13.06 -27.65 -11.72
C ASN A 343 -13.93 -26.38 -11.83
N MET A 344 -13.51 -25.31 -11.15
CA MET A 344 -14.21 -24.02 -11.12
C MET A 344 -13.51 -22.94 -11.95
N ASP A 345 -12.52 -23.26 -12.79
CA ASP A 345 -11.73 -22.27 -13.53
C ASP A 345 -12.61 -21.34 -14.39
N ALA A 346 -13.61 -21.89 -15.07
CA ALA A 346 -14.56 -21.11 -15.87
C ALA A 346 -15.46 -20.21 -15.00
N ILE A 347 -15.91 -20.71 -13.85
CA ILE A 347 -16.69 -19.94 -12.87
C ILE A 347 -15.85 -18.78 -12.34
N TRP A 348 -14.58 -19.01 -11.97
CA TRP A 348 -13.71 -17.94 -11.50
C TRP A 348 -13.45 -16.89 -12.58
N ALA A 349 -13.22 -17.31 -13.84
CA ALA A 349 -13.07 -16.39 -14.96
C ALA A 349 -14.29 -15.47 -15.12
N GLU A 350 -15.51 -16.02 -14.98
CA GLU A 350 -16.75 -15.26 -15.03
C GLU A 350 -16.93 -14.36 -13.80
N VAL A 351 -16.73 -14.88 -12.59
CA VAL A 351 -16.84 -14.12 -11.32
C VAL A 351 -15.99 -12.85 -11.35
N PHE A 352 -14.73 -12.99 -11.78
CA PHE A 352 -13.73 -11.91 -11.79
C PHE A 352 -13.64 -11.17 -13.14
N GLN A 353 -14.53 -11.47 -14.08
CA GLN A 353 -14.67 -10.65 -15.28
C GLN A 353 -15.13 -9.26 -14.85
N ARG A 354 -14.29 -8.25 -15.11
CA ARG A 354 -14.64 -6.86 -14.82
C ARG A 354 -15.75 -6.43 -15.79
N PRO A 355 -16.96 -6.08 -15.31
CA PRO A 355 -17.93 -5.39 -16.16
C PRO A 355 -17.26 -4.12 -16.68
N GLY A 356 -17.39 -3.84 -17.98
CA GLY A 356 -16.65 -2.80 -18.69
C GLY A 356 -16.55 -1.50 -17.88
N ALA A 357 -15.39 -1.25 -17.30
CA ALA A 357 -15.08 0.00 -16.61
C ALA A 357 -14.86 1.06 -17.69
N ASN A 358 -15.96 1.52 -18.30
CA ASN A 358 -15.99 2.57 -19.31
C ASN A 358 -15.82 3.99 -18.72
N VAL A 359 -15.22 4.09 -17.53
CA VAL A 359 -14.88 5.40 -16.96
C VAL A 359 -13.43 5.66 -17.34
N ALA A 360 -13.21 6.63 -18.22
CA ALA A 360 -11.87 7.14 -18.49
C ALA A 360 -11.26 7.61 -17.17
N LEU A 361 -10.16 6.98 -16.77
CA LEU A 361 -9.39 7.39 -15.59
C LEU A 361 -8.52 8.57 -15.97
N ASP A 362 -8.33 9.49 -15.02
CA ASP A 362 -7.31 10.52 -15.15
C ASP A 362 -5.91 9.88 -15.22
N VAL A 363 -5.02 10.42 -16.06
CA VAL A 363 -3.72 9.79 -16.32
C VAL A 363 -2.84 9.64 -15.07
N ASP A 364 -3.00 10.49 -14.05
CA ASP A 364 -2.26 10.37 -12.80
C ASP A 364 -2.68 9.12 -12.00
N GLU A 365 -3.93 8.69 -12.17
CA GLU A 365 -4.51 7.51 -11.50
C GLU A 365 -4.43 6.24 -12.36
N ASP A 366 -4.05 6.35 -13.64
CA ASP A 366 -4.16 5.28 -14.65
C ASP A 366 -2.96 4.32 -14.70
N LEU A 367 -2.16 4.21 -13.63
CA LEU A 367 -0.98 3.33 -13.58
C LEU A 367 -1.31 1.85 -13.88
N TYR A 368 -2.46 1.36 -13.40
CA TYR A 368 -2.79 -0.07 -13.42
C TYR A 368 -3.55 -0.55 -14.67
N ASN A 369 -3.73 0.31 -15.68
CA ASN A 369 -4.41 -0.02 -16.94
C ASN A 369 -3.48 -0.55 -18.04
N GLY A 370 -2.27 -0.98 -17.66
CA GLY A 370 -1.31 -1.59 -18.57
C GLY A 370 0.12 -1.30 -18.18
N PHE A 371 1.03 -2.24 -18.45
CA PHE A 371 2.46 -2.02 -18.24
C PHE A 371 3.06 -1.21 -19.38
N VAL A 372 3.89 -0.23 -19.03
CA VAL A 372 4.70 0.52 -20.01
C VAL A 372 5.69 -0.42 -20.70
N SER A 373 5.82 -0.27 -22.03
CA SER A 373 6.73 -1.06 -22.85
C SER A 373 8.20 -0.82 -22.47
N ASN A 374 9.08 -1.76 -22.83
CA ASN A 374 10.52 -1.56 -22.58
C ASN A 374 11.10 -0.37 -23.36
N ASP A 375 10.57 -0.09 -24.55
CA ASP A 375 11.06 1.01 -25.39
C ASP A 375 10.60 2.36 -24.85
N ASP A 376 9.33 2.49 -24.48
CA ASP A 376 8.83 3.69 -23.80
C ASP A 376 9.57 3.92 -22.48
N ARG A 377 9.86 2.87 -21.70
CA ARG A 377 10.63 3.00 -20.45
C ARG A 377 12.02 3.59 -20.70
N ARG A 378 12.76 3.09 -21.71
CA ARG A 378 14.08 3.64 -22.06
C ARG A 378 13.98 5.10 -22.50
N LEU A 379 12.93 5.45 -23.23
CA LEU A 379 12.67 6.82 -23.65
C LEU A 379 12.39 7.73 -22.45
N LEU A 380 11.56 7.31 -21.49
CA LEU A 380 11.32 8.04 -20.23
C LEU A 380 12.61 8.21 -19.42
N GLU A 381 13.42 7.14 -19.29
CA GLU A 381 14.74 7.20 -18.63
C GLU A 381 15.68 8.21 -19.30
N SER A 382 15.65 8.32 -20.63
CA SER A 382 16.43 9.31 -21.38
C SER A 382 15.91 10.73 -21.13
N LEU A 383 14.60 10.93 -21.20
CA LEU A 383 13.96 12.24 -21.00
C LEU A 383 14.25 12.80 -19.60
N ARG A 384 14.17 11.97 -18.56
CA ARG A 384 14.47 12.37 -17.17
C ARG A 384 15.90 12.87 -16.95
N ARG A 385 16.84 12.54 -17.84
CA ARG A 385 18.23 13.01 -17.78
C ARG A 385 18.45 14.33 -18.52
N GLU A 386 17.45 14.81 -19.25
CA GLU A 386 17.54 16.07 -19.99
C GLU A 386 17.25 17.27 -19.10
N THR A 387 17.80 18.42 -19.49
CA THR A 387 17.50 19.71 -18.84
C THR A 387 16.04 20.13 -19.11
N PRO A 388 15.42 20.95 -18.24
CA PRO A 388 14.06 21.47 -18.46
C PRO A 388 13.87 22.15 -19.83
N ALA A 389 14.87 22.92 -20.30
CA ALA A 389 14.83 23.59 -21.60
C ALA A 389 14.74 22.60 -22.77
N LYS A 390 15.48 21.49 -22.71
CA LYS A 390 15.41 20.44 -23.73
C LYS A 390 14.10 19.66 -23.66
N LEU A 391 13.62 19.35 -22.46
CA LEU A 391 12.31 18.73 -22.25
C LEU A 391 11.17 19.55 -22.88
N ALA A 392 11.24 20.89 -22.82
CA ALA A 392 10.24 21.77 -23.45
C ALA A 392 10.13 21.61 -24.97
N THR A 393 11.25 21.35 -25.62
CA THR A 393 11.31 21.14 -27.08
C THR A 393 11.19 19.68 -27.50
N ALA A 394 11.19 18.73 -26.53
CA ALA A 394 11.12 17.32 -26.83
C ALA A 394 9.77 16.96 -27.48
N ARG A 395 9.81 16.10 -28.49
CA ARG A 395 8.63 15.54 -29.18
C ARG A 395 8.76 14.02 -29.25
N PRO A 396 8.75 13.33 -28.08
CA PRO A 396 8.79 11.88 -28.06
C PRO A 396 7.55 11.28 -28.75
N SER A 397 7.71 10.08 -29.30
CA SER A 397 6.60 9.27 -29.78
C SER A 397 6.49 8.06 -28.86
N PHE A 398 5.48 8.06 -28.00
CA PHE A 398 5.20 6.94 -27.11
C PHE A 398 4.24 5.94 -27.78
N ALA A 399 4.43 4.65 -27.53
CA ALA A 399 3.42 3.65 -27.90
C ALA A 399 2.23 3.67 -26.92
N ASP A 400 2.50 4.03 -25.67
CA ASP A 400 1.50 4.23 -24.62
C ASP A 400 0.99 5.68 -24.62
N GLU A 401 -0.28 5.86 -25.00
CA GLU A 401 -0.92 7.18 -25.17
C GLU A 401 -0.97 7.99 -23.86
N ARG A 402 -0.94 7.33 -22.70
CA ARG A 402 -0.98 7.99 -21.37
C ARG A 402 0.27 8.84 -21.12
N LEU A 403 1.41 8.41 -21.67
CA LEU A 403 2.72 9.03 -21.41
C LEU A 403 2.84 10.43 -22.01
N GLN A 404 2.11 10.72 -23.09
CA GLN A 404 2.11 12.05 -23.70
C GLN A 404 1.54 13.10 -22.74
N GLU A 405 0.42 12.77 -22.08
CA GLU A 405 -0.20 13.66 -21.10
C GLU A 405 0.61 13.73 -19.81
N LEU A 406 1.12 12.59 -19.32
CA LEU A 406 1.99 12.57 -18.13
C LEU A 406 3.24 13.44 -18.31
N LEU A 407 3.89 13.39 -19.47
CA LEU A 407 5.04 14.24 -19.75
C LEU A 407 4.66 15.73 -19.72
N PHE A 408 3.49 16.09 -20.26
CA PHE A 408 3.00 17.46 -20.20
C PHE A 408 2.76 17.91 -18.75
N ARG A 409 2.03 17.13 -17.95
CA ARG A 409 1.75 17.45 -16.54
C ARG A 409 3.01 17.47 -15.70
N TYR A 410 3.94 16.54 -15.92
CA TYR A 410 5.25 16.52 -15.27
C TYR A 410 6.00 17.84 -15.50
N ARG A 411 6.04 18.32 -16.75
CA ARG A 411 6.66 19.62 -17.09
C ARG A 411 5.92 20.79 -16.45
N ALA A 412 4.59 20.81 -16.52
CA ALA A 412 3.80 21.92 -16.02
C ALA A 412 3.92 22.08 -14.50
N ARG A 413 3.94 20.95 -13.76
CA ARG A 413 4.09 20.94 -12.30
C ARG A 413 5.50 21.31 -11.83
N ASN A 414 6.53 20.81 -12.52
CA ASN A 414 7.92 20.92 -12.04
C ASN A 414 8.73 22.04 -12.70
N PHE A 415 8.37 22.43 -13.93
CA PHE A 415 9.09 23.41 -14.73
C PHE A 415 8.13 24.37 -15.45
N PRO A 416 7.18 25.04 -14.73
CA PRO A 416 6.17 25.89 -15.33
C PRO A 416 6.75 27.03 -16.19
N GLN A 417 7.94 27.53 -15.84
CA GLN A 417 8.68 28.55 -16.59
C GLN A 417 9.10 28.10 -18.00
N THR A 418 8.99 26.81 -18.32
CA THR A 418 9.34 26.25 -19.64
C THR A 418 8.13 26.04 -20.54
N LEU A 419 6.92 26.38 -20.07
CA LEU A 419 5.71 26.30 -20.87
C LEU A 419 5.66 27.48 -21.84
N SER A 420 5.24 27.20 -23.08
CA SER A 420 4.79 28.24 -24.00
C SER A 420 3.49 28.90 -23.52
N GLU A 421 3.09 30.02 -24.13
CA GLU A 421 1.81 30.68 -23.81
C GLU A 421 0.61 29.75 -23.97
N ALA A 422 0.58 28.96 -25.06
CA ALA A 422 -0.48 27.99 -25.33
C ALA A 422 -0.49 26.84 -24.31
N GLU A 423 0.69 26.36 -23.90
CA GLU A 423 0.81 25.33 -22.86
C GLU A 423 0.42 25.86 -21.48
N SER A 424 0.75 27.12 -21.17
CA SER A 424 0.36 27.79 -19.93
C SER A 424 -1.16 27.95 -19.85
N LEU A 425 -1.79 28.39 -20.93
CA LEU A 425 -3.26 28.47 -21.01
C LEU A 425 -3.91 27.09 -20.84
N ARG A 426 -3.36 26.06 -21.50
CA ARG A 426 -3.83 24.67 -21.32
C ARG A 426 -3.70 24.20 -19.87
N TRP A 427 -2.61 24.57 -19.19
CA TRP A 427 -2.40 24.22 -17.79
C TRP A 427 -3.38 24.95 -16.87
N GLU A 428 -3.63 26.25 -17.08
CA GLU A 428 -4.65 27.00 -16.33
C GLU A 428 -6.05 26.40 -16.50
N GLN A 429 -6.41 26.00 -17.72
CA GLN A 429 -7.69 25.31 -17.98
C GLN A 429 -7.78 23.97 -17.24
N HIS A 430 -6.69 23.19 -17.21
CA HIS A 430 -6.63 21.95 -16.44
C HIS A 430 -6.79 22.21 -14.94
N ARG A 431 -6.08 23.20 -14.39
CA ARG A 431 -6.20 23.58 -12.98
C ARG A 431 -7.63 24.03 -12.65
N ALA A 432 -8.25 24.84 -13.51
CA ALA A 432 -9.63 25.29 -13.31
C ALA A 432 -10.61 24.11 -13.29
N ALA A 433 -10.51 23.20 -14.27
CA ALA A 433 -11.36 22.01 -14.33
C ALA A 433 -11.20 21.12 -13.08
N ARG A 434 -9.99 20.99 -12.54
CA ARG A 434 -9.74 20.20 -11.32
C ARG A 434 -10.23 20.91 -10.06
N LEU A 435 -9.79 22.15 -9.84
CA LEU A 435 -9.97 22.86 -8.58
C LEU A 435 -11.36 23.47 -8.42
N PHE A 436 -12.07 23.73 -9.51
CA PHE A 436 -13.45 24.23 -9.46
C PHE A 436 -14.49 23.17 -9.82
N ASP A 437 -14.26 22.38 -10.87
CA ASP A 437 -15.28 21.49 -11.42
C ASP A 437 -15.12 20.02 -10.98
N GLY A 438 -14.01 19.70 -10.28
CA GLY A 438 -13.76 18.37 -9.76
C GLY A 438 -13.45 17.33 -10.84
N ASP A 439 -12.99 17.78 -12.02
CA ASP A 439 -12.61 16.89 -13.13
C ASP A 439 -11.67 15.78 -12.64
N GLY A 440 -11.77 14.56 -13.19
CA GLY A 440 -11.03 13.39 -12.70
C GLY A 440 -11.31 13.03 -11.23
N GLY A 441 -12.42 13.50 -10.65
CA GLY A 441 -12.83 13.27 -9.26
C GLY A 441 -12.08 14.13 -8.23
N ALA A 442 -11.60 15.32 -8.59
CA ALA A 442 -10.76 16.14 -7.71
C ALA A 442 -11.55 16.70 -6.53
N ARG A 443 -10.84 16.97 -5.44
CA ARG A 443 -11.31 17.90 -4.41
C ARG A 443 -11.39 19.30 -5.01
N THR A 444 -12.56 19.92 -4.94
CA THR A 444 -12.75 21.32 -5.35
C THR A 444 -12.53 22.28 -4.18
N ILE A 445 -12.34 23.57 -4.48
CA ILE A 445 -12.24 24.63 -3.47
C ILE A 445 -13.52 24.70 -2.62
N GLU A 446 -14.70 24.57 -3.25
CA GLU A 446 -15.97 24.56 -2.53
C GLU A 446 -16.08 23.36 -1.56
N MET A 447 -15.67 22.17 -2.01
CA MET A 447 -15.62 20.99 -1.15
C MET A 447 -14.66 21.18 0.02
N LEU A 448 -13.47 21.71 -0.25
CA LEU A 448 -12.46 21.99 0.78
C LEU A 448 -13.00 22.95 1.84
N PHE A 449 -13.60 24.08 1.43
CA PHE A 449 -14.15 25.06 2.36
C PHE A 449 -15.30 24.49 3.19
N THR A 450 -16.19 23.72 2.57
CA THR A 450 -17.27 23.04 3.30
C THR A 450 -16.71 22.09 4.36
N GLU A 451 -15.65 21.35 4.06
CA GLU A 451 -15.01 20.44 5.02
C GLU A 451 -14.28 21.19 6.14
N ILE A 452 -13.60 22.30 5.81
CA ILE A 452 -12.98 23.19 6.79
C ILE A 452 -14.03 23.72 7.77
N ASP A 453 -15.16 24.22 7.28
CA ASP A 453 -16.24 24.75 8.13
C ASP A 453 -16.73 23.68 9.11
N VAL A 454 -16.99 22.45 8.63
CA VAL A 454 -17.43 21.34 9.47
C VAL A 454 -16.39 20.95 10.52
N LEU A 455 -15.11 20.88 10.14
CA LEU A 455 -14.05 20.49 11.06
C LEU A 455 -13.78 21.56 12.12
N SER A 456 -13.89 22.84 11.74
CA SER A 456 -13.65 23.99 12.62
C SER A 456 -14.51 23.98 13.89
N GLU A 457 -15.68 23.34 13.85
CA GLU A 457 -16.59 23.24 15.01
C GLU A 457 -16.04 22.38 16.16
N SER A 458 -15.01 21.56 15.91
CA SER A 458 -14.58 20.50 16.84
C SER A 458 -13.07 20.42 17.11
N VAL A 459 -12.26 21.20 16.39
CA VAL A 459 -10.81 21.23 16.55
C VAL A 459 -10.37 22.13 17.70
N ASP A 460 -9.13 21.96 18.15
CA ASP A 460 -8.47 22.86 19.11
C ASP A 460 -7.77 24.03 18.39
N GLU A 461 -7.13 24.92 19.15
CA GLU A 461 -6.42 26.11 18.62
C GLU A 461 -5.39 25.76 17.55
N ARG A 462 -4.66 24.64 17.71
CA ARG A 462 -3.72 24.15 16.71
C ARG A 462 -4.45 23.74 15.43
N GLY A 463 -5.58 23.04 15.56
CA GLY A 463 -6.38 22.67 14.41
C GLY A 463 -6.99 23.87 13.69
N GLU A 464 -7.44 24.90 14.42
CA GLU A 464 -7.92 26.16 13.82
C GLU A 464 -6.83 26.84 12.97
N GLU A 465 -5.59 26.90 13.47
CA GLU A 465 -4.44 27.45 12.73
C GLU A 465 -4.18 26.66 11.44
N ILE A 466 -4.15 25.33 11.53
CA ILE A 466 -3.96 24.44 10.36
C ILE A 466 -5.07 24.67 9.32
N LEU A 467 -6.33 24.71 9.75
CA LEU A 467 -7.46 24.91 8.84
C LEU A 467 -7.43 26.30 8.19
N GLY A 468 -7.01 27.33 8.94
CA GLY A 468 -6.77 28.68 8.40
C GLY A 468 -5.71 28.68 7.30
N GLU A 469 -4.58 27.98 7.50
CA GLU A 469 -3.56 27.82 6.47
C GLU A 469 -4.13 27.10 5.22
N LEU A 470 -5.00 26.11 5.37
CA LEU A 470 -5.61 25.46 4.21
C LEU A 470 -6.50 26.40 3.40
N TYR A 471 -7.17 27.35 4.06
CA TYR A 471 -7.95 28.39 3.39
C TYR A 471 -7.04 29.29 2.54
N ASP A 472 -5.98 29.82 3.15
CA ASP A 472 -4.99 30.68 2.47
C ASP A 472 -4.32 29.95 1.30
N TYR A 473 -4.02 28.66 1.46
CA TYR A 473 -3.43 27.84 0.39
C TYR A 473 -4.38 27.72 -0.80
N ALA A 474 -5.67 27.49 -0.55
CA ALA A 474 -6.69 27.37 -1.60
C ALA A 474 -6.82 28.67 -2.41
N GLU A 475 -6.79 29.82 -1.75
CA GLU A 475 -6.79 31.14 -2.43
C GLU A 475 -5.52 31.34 -3.26
N MET A 476 -4.36 30.98 -2.72
CA MET A 476 -3.08 31.10 -3.42
C MET A 476 -3.03 30.25 -4.69
N VAL A 477 -3.59 29.04 -4.68
CA VAL A 477 -3.59 28.13 -5.84
C VAL A 477 -4.86 28.22 -6.69
N ALA A 478 -5.79 29.13 -6.39
CA ALA A 478 -6.97 29.32 -7.21
C ALA A 478 -6.58 29.82 -8.63
N PRO A 479 -7.06 29.17 -9.71
CA PRO A 479 -6.89 29.69 -11.06
C PRO A 479 -7.67 30.99 -11.23
N MET A 480 -7.21 31.89 -12.12
CA MET A 480 -7.99 33.10 -12.45
C MET A 480 -9.29 32.68 -13.14
N ARG A 481 -10.43 33.17 -12.65
CA ARG A 481 -11.71 33.13 -13.37
C ARG A 481 -11.92 34.46 -14.08
N ASP A 482 -12.21 34.38 -15.37
CA ASP A 482 -12.71 35.53 -16.15
C ASP A 482 -14.11 35.96 -15.70
#